data_AF-A0A624UMP8-F1
#
_entry.id   AF-A0A624UMP8-F1
#
_cell.length_a   1.000
_cell.length_b   1.000
_cell.length_c   1.000
_cell.angle_alpha   90.00
_cell.angle_beta   90.00
_cell.angle_gamma   90.00
#
_symmetry.space_group_name_H-M   'P 1'
#
loop_
_entity.id
_entity.type
_entity.pdbx_description
1 polymer ?
#
loop_
_entity_poly.entity_id
_entity_poly.type
_entity_poly.pdbx_seq_one_letter_code
_entity_poly.pdbx_strand_id
1 'polypeptide(L)'
;MSNRIRNAQIFDARTGEYPVDMYIRWIIGGELDFDANYQREYVWGHEEQQSFLNVVISGFPIGSVALAKAPDWYSRELPYIEVVDGKQRLTTLKKFITNEIPIILADGSLYWRDMTRA
;
A
#
# COMPACT_ATOMS: atom_id res chain seq x y z
N MET A 1 3.61 -5.47 26.24
CA MET A 1 2.88 -4.80 25.12
C MET A 1 2.87 -3.31 25.38
N SER A 2 3.45 -2.52 24.47
CA SER A 2 3.46 -1.04 24.59
C SER A 2 2.10 -0.49 24.15
N ASN A 3 1.43 0.25 25.02
CA ASN A 3 0.11 0.84 24.76
C ASN A 3 0.29 2.18 24.00
N ARG A 4 0.04 2.19 22.69
CA ARG A 4 0.21 3.37 21.81
C ARG A 4 -0.59 4.59 22.28
N ILE A 5 -1.73 4.39 22.94
CA ILE A 5 -2.60 5.48 23.41
C ILE A 5 -1.97 6.18 24.62
N ARG A 6 -1.36 5.43 25.55
CA ARG A 6 -0.71 6.03 26.72
C ARG A 6 0.54 6.83 26.39
N ASN A 7 1.20 6.51 25.26
CA ASN A 7 2.39 7.23 24.80
C ASN A 7 2.06 8.45 23.93
N ALA A 8 0.82 8.57 23.44
CA ALA A 8 0.37 9.73 22.70
C ALA A 8 0.02 10.87 23.68
N GLN A 9 1.01 11.66 24.08
CA GLN A 9 0.80 12.85 24.92
C GLN A 9 0.14 14.02 24.16
N ILE A 10 0.02 13.91 22.83
CA ILE A 10 -0.59 14.90 21.93
C ILE A 10 -1.52 14.14 20.98
N PHE A 11 -2.78 14.59 20.88
CA PHE A 11 -3.71 14.12 19.85
C PHE A 11 -3.42 14.87 18.55
N ASP A 12 -2.81 14.20 17.59
CA ASP A 12 -2.46 14.75 16.28
C ASP A 12 -3.03 13.86 15.18
N ALA A 13 -4.29 14.12 14.83
CA ALA A 13 -4.97 13.43 13.74
C ALA A 13 -4.56 14.05 12.39
N ARG A 14 -3.35 13.75 11.91
CA ARG A 14 -2.90 14.19 10.58
C ARG A 14 -3.54 13.33 9.50
N THR A 15 -4.42 13.94 8.71
CA THR A 15 -4.79 13.43 7.40
C THR A 15 -3.89 14.09 6.35
N GLY A 16 -3.44 13.33 5.37
CA GLY A 16 -2.60 13.83 4.28
C GLY A 16 -2.88 13.06 3.00
N GLU A 17 -2.82 13.76 1.87
CA GLU A 17 -2.92 13.14 0.56
C GLU A 17 -1.54 12.64 0.15
N TYR A 18 -1.44 11.33 -0.11
CA TYR A 18 -0.22 10.72 -0.65
C TYR A 18 -0.47 10.32 -2.10
N PRO A 19 0.37 10.77 -3.04
CA PRO A 19 0.32 10.28 -4.42
C PRO A 19 0.70 8.79 -4.45
N VAL A 20 0.26 8.09 -5.50
CA VAL A 20 0.48 6.63 -5.62
C VAL A 20 1.96 6.27 -5.56
N ASP A 21 2.84 7.12 -6.10
CA ASP A 21 4.28 6.90 -6.09
C ASP A 21 4.87 6.84 -4.67
N MET A 22 4.28 7.54 -3.70
CA MET A 22 4.71 7.43 -2.29
C MET A 22 4.44 6.04 -1.73
N TYR A 23 3.29 5.44 -2.03
CA TYR A 23 3.03 4.05 -1.65
C TYR A 23 3.99 3.08 -2.35
N ILE A 24 4.28 3.30 -3.64
CA ILE A 24 5.25 2.47 -4.39
C ILE A 24 6.63 2.53 -3.73
N ARG A 25 7.10 3.73 -3.35
CA ARG A 25 8.38 3.90 -2.63
C ARG A 25 8.39 3.12 -1.32
N TRP A 26 7.33 3.23 -0.51
CA TRP A 26 7.23 2.51 0.75
C TRP A 26 7.09 0.99 0.61
N ILE A 27 6.55 0.53 -0.50
CA ILE A 27 6.51 -0.91 -0.79
C ILE A 27 7.91 -1.39 -1.18
N ILE A 28 8.63 -0.64 -2.02
CA ILE A 28 9.98 -0.99 -2.48
C ILE A 28 10.99 -0.96 -1.33
N GLY A 29 10.91 0.04 -0.46
CA GLY A 29 11.81 0.16 0.69
C GLY A 29 11.45 -0.76 1.86
N GLY A 30 10.32 -1.47 1.81
CA GLY A 30 9.89 -2.39 2.85
C GLY A 30 9.37 -1.69 4.11
N GLU A 31 8.97 -0.42 4.02
CA GLU A 31 8.46 0.36 5.15
C GLU A 31 7.07 -0.09 5.62
N LEU A 32 6.27 -0.67 4.73
CA LEU A 32 4.90 -1.07 5.01
C LEU A 32 4.80 -2.45 5.64
N ASP A 33 4.09 -2.52 6.77
CA ASP A 33 3.62 -3.75 7.40
C ASP A 33 2.19 -4.06 6.92
N PHE A 34 2.04 -5.19 6.23
CA PHE A 34 0.78 -5.71 5.70
C PHE A 34 0.12 -6.74 6.62
N ASP A 35 0.83 -7.23 7.63
CA ASP A 35 0.50 -8.46 8.36
C ASP A 35 0.28 -8.19 9.86
N ALA A 36 -0.24 -7.01 10.19
CA ALA A 36 -0.69 -6.70 11.54
C ALA A 36 -1.74 -7.71 12.01
N ASN A 37 -1.58 -8.24 13.24
CA ASN A 37 -2.34 -9.38 13.77
C ASN A 37 -3.88 -9.24 13.75
N TYR A 38 -4.41 -8.03 13.68
CA TYR A 38 -5.87 -7.78 13.65
C TYR A 38 -6.41 -7.56 12.23
N GLN A 39 -5.53 -7.52 11.22
CA GLN A 39 -5.93 -7.35 9.83
C GLN A 39 -6.52 -8.63 9.26
N ARG A 40 -7.47 -8.47 8.34
CA ARG A 40 -8.01 -9.60 7.59
C ARG A 40 -6.96 -10.10 6.59
N GLU A 41 -7.11 -11.34 6.19
CA GLU A 41 -6.31 -11.91 5.11
C GLU A 41 -6.53 -11.19 3.78
N TYR A 42 -5.54 -11.28 2.91
CA TYR A 42 -5.70 -10.85 1.52
C TYR A 42 -6.66 -11.80 0.80
N VAL A 43 -7.75 -11.26 0.25
CA VAL A 43 -8.84 -12.06 -0.34
C VAL A 43 -9.20 -11.64 -1.76
N TRP A 44 -8.63 -10.54 -2.28
CA TRP A 44 -8.89 -10.11 -3.65
C TRP A 44 -8.39 -11.13 -4.67
N GLY A 45 -9.31 -11.63 -5.49
CA GLY A 45 -9.06 -12.53 -6.60
C GLY A 45 -8.66 -11.76 -7.86
N HIS A 46 -8.68 -12.47 -8.99
CA HIS A 46 -8.26 -11.91 -10.27
C HIS A 46 -9.08 -10.68 -10.68
N GLU A 47 -10.41 -10.75 -10.56
CA GLU A 47 -11.31 -9.67 -11.02
C GLU A 47 -11.10 -8.37 -10.23
N GLU A 48 -11.01 -8.44 -8.90
CA GLU A 48 -10.78 -7.27 -8.07
C GLU A 48 -9.40 -6.66 -8.31
N GLN A 49 -8.40 -7.52 -8.51
CA GLN A 49 -7.04 -7.08 -8.83
C GLN A 49 -7.01 -6.30 -10.15
N GLN A 50 -7.61 -6.84 -11.21
CA GLN A 50 -7.65 -6.16 -12.52
C GLN A 50 -8.45 -4.86 -12.47
N SER A 51 -9.61 -4.87 -11.81
CA SER A 51 -10.43 -3.67 -11.62
C SER A 51 -9.65 -2.56 -10.93
N PHE A 52 -8.93 -2.88 -9.85
CA PHE A 52 -8.10 -1.92 -9.14
C PHE A 52 -6.92 -1.40 -9.98
N LEU A 53 -6.19 -2.29 -10.67
CA LEU A 53 -5.05 -1.85 -11.48
C LEU A 53 -5.48 -0.95 -12.64
N ASN A 54 -6.64 -1.21 -13.25
CA ASN A 54 -7.24 -0.34 -14.26
C ASN A 54 -7.54 1.06 -13.74
N VAL A 55 -8.03 1.18 -12.50
CA VAL A 55 -8.25 2.48 -11.82
C VAL A 55 -6.91 3.20 -11.61
N VAL A 56 -5.90 2.49 -11.07
CA VAL A 56 -4.57 3.05 -10.78
C VAL A 56 -3.92 3.61 -12.04
N ILE A 57 -3.87 2.82 -13.12
CA ILE A 57 -3.17 3.23 -14.36
C ILE A 57 -3.89 4.35 -15.10
N SER A 58 -5.22 4.44 -14.95
CA SER A 58 -6.03 5.51 -15.54
C SER A 58 -5.90 6.84 -14.80
N GLY A 59 -5.14 6.89 -13.69
CA GLY A 59 -4.97 8.11 -12.88
C GLY A 59 -6.20 8.46 -12.03
N PHE A 60 -7.16 7.55 -11.88
CA PHE A 60 -8.31 7.77 -11.01
C PHE A 60 -7.92 7.68 -9.52
N PRO A 61 -8.59 8.42 -8.63
CA PRO A 61 -8.35 8.31 -7.20
C PRO A 61 -8.56 6.89 -6.69
N ILE A 62 -7.57 6.34 -5.99
CA ILE A 62 -7.62 4.96 -5.47
C ILE A 62 -8.38 4.84 -4.14
N GLY A 63 -8.96 5.94 -3.65
CA GLY A 63 -9.59 6.06 -2.33
C GLY A 63 -8.59 6.32 -1.20
N SER A 64 -9.09 6.56 0.01
CA SER A 64 -8.26 6.78 1.20
C SER A 64 -7.53 5.51 1.63
N VAL A 65 -6.32 5.67 2.16
CA VAL A 65 -5.53 4.62 2.83
C VAL A 65 -5.25 5.11 4.24
N ALA A 66 -5.49 4.26 5.24
CA ALA A 66 -5.17 4.60 6.63
C ALA A 66 -3.85 3.93 7.01
N LEU A 67 -2.86 4.74 7.40
CA LEU A 67 -1.54 4.30 7.81
C LEU A 67 -1.27 4.71 9.25
N ALA A 68 -0.63 3.84 10.02
CA ALA A 68 -0.22 4.12 11.39
C ALA A 68 1.30 3.99 11.54
N LYS A 69 2.01 5.12 11.36
CA LYS A 69 3.47 5.19 11.51
C LYS A 69 3.88 5.08 12.98
N ALA A 70 4.95 4.34 13.27
CA ALA A 70 5.52 4.30 14.60
C ALA A 70 6.09 5.69 15.00
N PRO A 71 5.88 6.18 16.23
CA PRO A 71 6.41 7.49 16.65
C PRO A 71 7.95 7.58 16.57
N ASP A 72 8.62 6.46 16.79
CA ASP A 72 10.08 6.27 16.80
C ASP A 72 10.65 5.79 15.46
N TRP A 73 9.91 5.96 14.37
CA TRP A 73 10.24 5.38 13.06
C TRP A 73 11.65 5.70 12.53
N TYR A 74 12.21 6.87 12.86
CA TYR A 74 13.55 7.27 12.42
C TYR A 74 14.66 6.34 12.96
N SER A 75 14.43 5.68 14.09
CA SER A 75 15.39 4.80 14.77
C SER A 75 14.95 3.34 14.80
N ARG A 76 13.84 3.01 14.11
CA ARG A 76 13.21 1.70 14.17
C ARG A 76 13.58 0.86 12.95
N GLU A 77 13.76 -0.44 13.15
CA GLU A 77 13.88 -1.40 12.05
C GLU A 77 12.59 -1.49 11.23
N LEU A 78 12.73 -1.80 9.94
CA LEU A 78 11.61 -2.03 9.04
C LEU A 78 10.89 -3.35 9.35
N PRO A 79 9.58 -3.46 9.08
CA PRO A 79 8.66 -2.37 8.70
C PRO A 79 8.24 -1.52 9.90
N TYR A 80 7.96 -0.22 9.67
CA TYR A 80 7.55 0.72 10.73
C TYR A 80 6.27 1.51 10.41
N ILE A 81 5.65 1.28 9.25
CA ILE A 81 4.38 1.88 8.83
C ILE A 81 3.34 0.78 8.70
N GLU A 82 2.36 0.77 9.59
CA GLU A 82 1.30 -0.22 9.57
C GLU A 82 0.16 0.18 8.62
N VAL A 83 -0.27 -0.73 7.76
CA VAL A 83 -1.44 -0.52 6.89
C VAL A 83 -2.72 -0.88 7.66
N VAL A 84 -3.45 0.15 8.11
CA VAL A 84 -4.68 0.00 8.91
C VAL A 84 -5.92 -0.16 8.02
N ASP A 85 -5.96 0.54 6.89
CA ASP A 85 -6.98 0.39 5.85
C ASP A 85 -6.31 0.54 4.48
N GLY A 86 -6.85 -0.14 3.48
CA GLY A 86 -6.28 -0.20 2.13
C GLY A 86 -5.39 -1.42 1.87
N LYS A 87 -5.32 -2.40 2.80
CA LYS A 87 -4.49 -3.61 2.67
C LYS A 87 -4.68 -4.30 1.31
N GLN A 88 -5.92 -4.55 0.87
CA GLN A 88 -6.16 -5.22 -0.41
C GLN A 88 -5.59 -4.44 -1.60
N ARG A 89 -5.85 -3.13 -1.65
CA ARG A 89 -5.33 -2.21 -2.67
C ARG A 89 -3.80 -2.18 -2.71
N LEU A 90 -3.17 -1.96 -1.55
CA LEU A 90 -1.72 -1.87 -1.48
C LEU A 90 -1.03 -3.22 -1.70
N THR A 91 -1.65 -4.33 -1.31
CA THR A 91 -1.15 -5.68 -1.64
C THR A 91 -1.23 -5.93 -3.13
N THR A 92 -2.34 -5.61 -3.80
CA THR A 92 -2.44 -5.72 -5.26
C THR A 92 -1.41 -4.84 -5.96
N LEU A 93 -1.23 -3.60 -5.51
CA LEU A 93 -0.20 -2.71 -6.01
C LEU A 93 1.20 -3.32 -5.85
N LYS A 94 1.49 -3.88 -4.66
CA LYS A 94 2.75 -4.60 -4.37
C LYS A 94 2.96 -5.73 -5.37
N LYS A 95 1.96 -6.62 -5.54
CA LYS A 95 2.02 -7.74 -6.49
C LYS A 95 2.31 -7.26 -7.92
N PHE A 96 1.68 -6.17 -8.35
CA PHE A 96 1.91 -5.60 -9.68
C PHE A 96 3.33 -5.07 -9.84
N ILE A 97 3.82 -4.23 -8.91
CA ILE A 97 5.16 -3.63 -9.03
C ILE A 97 6.29 -4.62 -8.84
N THR A 98 6.04 -5.75 -8.17
CA THR A 98 6.98 -6.88 -8.07
C THR A 98 6.87 -7.84 -9.26
N ASN A 99 6.05 -7.52 -10.28
CA ASN A 99 5.78 -8.35 -11.45
C ASN A 99 5.19 -9.74 -11.15
N GLU A 100 4.52 -9.89 -10.00
CA GLU A 100 3.80 -11.13 -9.66
C GLU A 100 2.52 -11.27 -10.49
N ILE A 101 1.84 -10.14 -10.75
CA ILE A 101 0.64 -10.07 -11.57
C ILE A 101 0.80 -9.00 -12.66
N PRO A 102 0.25 -9.20 -13.87
CA PRO A 102 0.15 -8.17 -14.89
C PRO A 102 -1.21 -7.45 -14.88
N ILE A 103 -1.30 -6.40 -15.68
CA ILE A 103 -2.58 -5.89 -16.20
C ILE A 103 -2.93 -6.68 -17.45
N ILE A 104 -4.16 -7.19 -17.55
CA ILE A 104 -4.66 -7.91 -18.73
C ILE A 104 -5.33 -6.91 -19.67
N LEU A 105 -4.81 -6.82 -20.88
CA LEU A 105 -5.29 -5.99 -21.98
C LEU A 105 -5.82 -6.89 -23.11
N ALA A 106 -6.49 -6.28 -24.09
CA ALA A 106 -7.05 -7.02 -25.23
C ALA A 106 -5.96 -7.67 -26.13
N ASP A 107 -4.78 -7.08 -26.18
CA ASP A 107 -3.65 -7.48 -27.02
C ASP A 107 -2.54 -8.22 -26.26
N GLY A 108 -2.70 -8.43 -24.95
CA GLY A 108 -1.72 -9.13 -24.14
C GLY A 108 -1.73 -8.70 -22.68
N SER A 109 -0.65 -9.01 -21.98
CA SER A 109 -0.45 -8.69 -20.57
C SER A 109 0.66 -7.66 -20.41
N LEU A 110 0.42 -6.61 -19.64
CA LEU A 110 1.39 -5.56 -19.36
C LEU A 110 1.91 -5.72 -17.92
N TYR A 111 3.20 -5.98 -17.76
CA TYR A 111 3.84 -6.03 -16.45
C TYR A 111 4.48 -4.68 -16.10
N TRP A 112 4.69 -4.45 -14.80
CA TRP A 112 5.38 -3.26 -14.31
C TRP A 112 6.75 -3.03 -14.96
N ARG A 113 7.53 -4.09 -15.19
CA ARG A 113 8.84 -4.02 -15.83
C ARG A 113 8.80 -3.56 -17.30
N ASP A 114 7.64 -3.67 -17.95
CA ASP A 114 7.46 -3.29 -19.35
C ASP A 114 7.10 -1.80 -19.49
N MET A 115 6.83 -1.11 -18.37
CA MET A 115 6.39 0.28 -18.35
C MET A 115 7.56 1.28 -18.31
N THR A 116 7.40 2.40 -19.02
CA THR A 116 8.30 3.54 -18.92
C THR A 116 7.97 4.42 -17.71
N ARG A 117 8.99 5.00 -17.09
CA ARG A 117 8.85 5.92 -15.94
C ARG A 117 9.17 7.33 -16.42
N ALA A 118 8.31 8.28 -16.06
CA ALA A 118 8.54 9.71 -16.31
C ALA A 118 9.50 10.31 -15.27
#